data_AF-A0A151UH37-F1
#
_entry.id   AF-A0A151UH37-F1
#
_cell.length_a   1.000
_cell.length_b   1.000
_cell.length_c   1.000
_cell.angle_alpha   90.00
_cell.angle_beta   90.00
_cell.angle_gamma   90.00
#
_symmetry.space_group_name_H-M   'P 1'
#
loop_
_entity.id
_entity.type
_entity.pdbx_description
1 polymer ?
#
loop_
_entity_poly.entity_id
_entity_poly.type
_entity_poly.pdbx_seq_one_letter_code
_entity_poly.pdbx_strand_id
1 'polypeptide(L)' 'GGQRFGEMEVWALEAYGAAYTLQEMLTVKSDDVEGRTRIYKNIVDGNHYMDPGMPESFNVLTKEIRSLGINIELKNGD' A
#
# COMPACT_ATOMS: atom_id res chain seq x y z
N GLY A 1 -18.15 5.37 4.71
CA GLY A 1 -16.86 5.97 5.08
C GLY A 1 -15.90 4.87 5.46
N GLY A 2 -14.60 5.04 5.21
CA GLY A 2 -13.60 4.06 5.63
C GLY A 2 -13.36 4.08 7.13
N GLN A 3 -13.02 2.93 7.72
CA GLN A 3 -12.52 2.85 9.08
C GLN A 3 -11.04 3.21 9.09
N ARG A 4 -10.61 4.01 10.08
CA ARG A 4 -9.18 4.28 10.28
C ARG A 4 -8.52 2.99 10.78
N PHE A 5 -7.48 2.57 10.06
CA PHE A 5 -6.54 1.57 10.52
C PHE A 5 -5.27 2.29 10.95
N GLY A 6 -5.00 2.30 12.25
CA GLY A 6 -3.91 3.03 12.87
C GLY A 6 -2.73 2.14 13.26
N GLU A 7 -1.76 2.75 13.92
CA GLU A 7 -0.49 2.14 14.29
C GLU A 7 -0.66 0.92 15.22
N MET A 8 -1.61 0.98 16.16
CA MET A 8 -1.87 -0.16 17.05
C MET A 8 -2.44 -1.37 16.30
N GLU A 9 -3.29 -1.17 15.28
CA GLU A 9 -3.80 -2.29 14.49
C GLU A 9 -2.73 -2.84 13.53
N VAL A 10 -1.82 -1.99 13.04
CA VAL A 10 -0.63 -2.42 12.28
C VAL A 10 0.22 -3.35 13.14
N TRP A 11 0.56 -2.95 14.37
CA TRP A 11 1.34 -3.79 15.27
C TRP A 11 0.66 -5.13 15.58
N ALA A 12 -0.66 -5.13 15.71
CA ALA A 12 -1.41 -6.37 15.94
C ALA A 12 -1.27 -7.35 14.76
N LEU A 13 -1.34 -6.88 13.52
CA LEU A 13 -1.15 -7.72 12.33
C LEU A 13 0.31 -8.17 12.16
N GLU A 14 1.26 -7.31 12.46
CA GLU A 14 2.70 -7.64 12.44
C GLU A 14 3.03 -8.73 13.45
N ALA A 15 2.55 -8.61 14.70
CA ALA A 15 2.75 -9.60 15.75
C ALA A 15 2.11 -10.95 15.41
N TYR A 16 1.00 -10.95 14.67
CA TYR A 16 0.35 -12.16 14.19
C TYR A 16 1.09 -12.80 13.00
N GLY A 17 2.04 -12.09 12.38
CA GLY A 17 2.71 -12.53 11.15
C GLY A 17 1.81 -12.46 9.91
N ALA A 18 0.77 -11.63 9.94
CA ALA A 18 -0.22 -11.49 8.87
C ALA A 18 0.26 -10.54 7.75
N ALA A 19 1.43 -10.83 7.15
CA ALA A 19 2.10 -9.95 6.19
C ALA A 19 1.21 -9.59 4.98
N TYR A 20 0.52 -10.58 4.39
CA TYR A 20 -0.38 -10.35 3.24
C TYR A 20 -1.58 -9.49 3.60
N THR A 21 -2.18 -9.71 4.78
CA THR A 21 -3.30 -8.92 5.25
C THR A 21 -2.88 -7.48 5.54
N LEU A 22 -1.70 -7.28 6.14
CA LEU A 22 -1.15 -5.96 6.37
C LEU A 22 -0.87 -5.23 5.06
N GLN A 23 -0.24 -5.91 4.09
CA GLN A 23 0.03 -5.36 2.76
C GLN A 23 -1.27 -4.95 2.07
N GLU A 24 -2.30 -5.79 2.12
CA GLU A 24 -3.63 -5.48 1.59
C GLU A 24 -4.24 -4.23 2.23
N MET A 25 -4.15 -4.09 3.57
CA MET A 25 -4.67 -2.92 4.28
C MET A 25 -3.95 -1.63 3.90
N LEU A 26 -2.63 -1.68 3.71
CA LEU A 26 -1.81 -0.49 3.41
C LEU A 26 -1.79 -0.10 1.92
N THR A 27 -2.08 -1.04 1.01
CA THR A 27 -2.04 -0.81 -0.45
C THR A 27 -3.45 -0.72 -1.03
N VAL A 28 -3.97 -1.81 -1.59
CA VAL A 28 -5.20 -1.84 -2.40
C VAL A 28 -6.46 -1.41 -1.66
N LYS A 29 -6.50 -1.53 -0.31
CA LYS A 29 -7.65 -1.08 0.50
C LYS A 29 -7.57 0.40 0.89
N SER A 30 -6.40 1.03 0.79
CA SER A 30 -6.18 2.43 1.19
C SER A 30 -5.72 3.30 0.02
N ASP A 31 -4.51 3.06 -0.49
CA ASP A 31 -3.72 4.06 -1.23
C ASP A 31 -3.19 3.60 -2.61
N ASP A 32 -3.44 2.36 -3.03
CA ASP A 32 -3.08 1.89 -4.37
C ASP A 32 -4.27 2.04 -5.34
N VAL A 33 -4.28 3.12 -6.11
CA VAL A 33 -5.37 3.45 -7.05
C VAL A 33 -5.48 2.44 -8.18
N GLU A 34 -4.34 2.01 -8.74
CA GLU A 34 -4.33 1.05 -9.83
C GLU A 34 -4.70 -0.35 -9.33
N GLY A 35 -4.11 -0.78 -8.21
CA GLY A 35 -4.39 -2.05 -7.57
C GLY A 35 -5.84 -2.19 -7.13
N ARG A 36 -6.47 -1.10 -6.67
CA ARG A 36 -7.91 -1.10 -6.34
C ARG A 36 -8.81 -1.37 -7.55
N THR A 37 -8.45 -0.88 -8.73
CA THR A 37 -9.23 -1.15 -9.95
C THR A 37 -9.03 -2.59 -10.42
N ARG A 38 -7.79 -3.09 -10.37
CA ARG A 38 -7.47 -4.48 -10.70
C ARG A 38 -8.17 -5.47 -9.76
N ILE A 39 -8.14 -5.21 -8.45
CA ILE A 39 -8.75 -6.13 -7.49
C ILE A 39 -10.27 -6.16 -7.61
N TYR A 40 -10.90 -5.01 -7.91
CA TYR A 40 -12.32 -4.96 -8.17
C TYR A 40 -12.70 -5.85 -9.36
N LYS A 41 -11.95 -5.74 -10.47
CA LYS A 41 -12.14 -6.59 -11.65
C LYS A 41 -11.91 -8.07 -11.33
N ASN A 42 -10.83 -8.39 -10.63
CA ASN A 42 -10.48 -9.76 -10.25
C ASN A 42 -11.59 -10.40 -9.40
N ILE A 43 -12.13 -9.68 -8.41
CA ILE A 43 -13.25 -10.15 -7.59
C ILE A 43 -14.50 -10.42 -8.43
N VAL A 44 -14.81 -9.56 -9.41
CA VAL A 44 -15.94 -9.75 -10.33
C VAL A 44 -15.73 -10.96 -11.25
N ASP A 45 -14.49 -11.19 -11.70
CA ASP A 45 -14.10 -12.29 -12.59
C ASP A 45 -13.90 -13.62 -11.83
N GLY A 46 -14.06 -13.64 -10.49
CA GLY A 46 -13.86 -14.83 -9.65
C GLY A 46 -12.40 -15.21 -9.41
N ASN A 47 -11.46 -14.32 -9.75
CA ASN A 47 -10.04 -14.50 -9.50
C ASN A 47 -9.64 -13.75 -8.21
N HIS A 48 -8.99 -14.42 -7.27
CA HIS A 48 -8.57 -13.81 -6.01
C HIS A 48 -7.10 -13.37 -6.00
N TYR A 49 -6.47 -13.30 -7.18
CA TYR A 49 -5.10 -12.81 -7.31
C TYR A 49 -5.01 -11.33 -6.96
N MET A 50 -3.99 -10.99 -6.19
CA MET A 50 -3.74 -9.66 -5.68
C MET A 50 -2.34 -9.22 -6.08
N ASP A 51 -2.25 -8.08 -6.76
CA ASP A 51 -0.98 -7.49 -7.20
C ASP A 51 -0.83 -6.07 -6.65
N PRO A 52 -0.28 -5.94 -5.43
CA PRO A 52 -0.12 -4.67 -4.74
C PRO A 52 1.03 -3.87 -5.34
N GLY A 53 0.75 -2.61 -5.71
CA GLY A 53 1.74 -1.65 -6.19
C GLY A 53 2.29 -0.75 -5.08
N MET A 54 3.04 0.27 -5.49
CA MET A 54 3.51 1.33 -4.60
C MET A 54 2.35 2.24 -4.19
N PRO A 55 2.14 2.50 -2.88
CA PRO A 55 1.08 3.38 -2.41
C PRO A 55 1.37 4.85 -2.74
N GLU A 56 0.32 5.62 -3.06
CA GLU A 56 0.47 7.04 -3.44
C GLU A 56 1.02 7.91 -2.30
N SER A 57 0.76 7.55 -1.03
CA SER A 57 1.36 8.24 0.12
C SER A 57 2.89 8.21 0.11
N PHE A 58 3.51 7.15 -0.42
CA PHE A 58 4.96 7.09 -0.58
C PHE A 58 5.47 8.05 -1.67
N ASN A 59 4.71 8.18 -2.77
CA ASN A 59 5.00 9.16 -3.82
C ASN A 59 4.90 10.60 -3.28
N VAL A 60 3.89 10.88 -2.45
CA VAL A 60 3.73 12.18 -1.78
C VAL A 60 4.90 12.44 -0.84
N LEU A 61 5.25 11.48 0.01
CA LEU A 61 6.42 11.57 0.91
C LEU A 61 7.71 11.91 0.14
N THR A 62 7.95 11.25 -0.99
CA THR A 62 9.13 11.51 -1.82
C THR A 62 9.14 12.94 -2.37
N LYS A 63 7.98 13.46 -2.78
CA LYS A 63 7.84 14.85 -3.25
C LYS A 63 8.04 15.86 -2.11
N GLU A 64 7.51 15.57 -0.93
CA GLU A 64 7.68 16.42 0.26
C GLU A 64 9.14 16.51 0.67
N ILE A 65 9.87 15.38 0.71
CA ILE A 65 11.30 15.39 1.05
C ILE A 65 12.12 16.14 -0.02
N ARG A 66 11.79 15.96 -1.30
CA ARG A 66 12.43 16.74 -2.39
C ARG A 66 12.18 18.24 -2.27
N SER A 67 11.02 18.66 -1.75
CA SER A 67 10.74 20.08 -1.52
C SER A 67 11.66 20.73 -0.48
N LEU A 68 12.25 19.91 0.41
CA LEU A 68 13.25 20.35 1.40
C LEU A 68 14.68 20.40 0.82
N GLY A 69 14.86 20.10 -0.48
CA GLY A 69 16.17 20.05 -1.13
C GLY A 69 16.92 18.74 -0.92
N ILE A 70 16.25 17.70 -0.38
CA ILE A 70 16.84 16.37 -0.17
C ILE A 70 16.46 15.48 -1.35
N ASN A 71 17.45 14.96 -2.09
CA ASN A 71 17.20 14.01 -3.17
C ASN A 71 17.13 12.58 -2.64
N ILE A 72 15.97 11.96 -2.78
CA ILE A 72 15.75 10.53 -2.54
C ILE A 72 15.45 9.84 -3.88
N GLU A 73 16.17 8.77 -4.12
CA GLU A 73 16.01 7.90 -5.29
C GLU A 73 15.84 6.46 -4.81
N LEU A 74 14.81 5.79 -5.34
CA LEU A 74 14.66 4.34 -5.19
C LEU A 74 15.71 3.67 -6.06
N LYS A 75 16.68 3.01 -5.43
CA LYS A 75 17.56 2.07 -6.12
C LYS A 75 16.88 0.71 -6.15
N ASN A 76 16.52 0.25 -7.34
CA ASN A 76 16.24 -1.16 -7.54
C ASN A 76 17.58 -1.87 -7.46
N GLY A 77 17.76 -2.76 -6.47
CA GLY A 77 18.99 -3.52 -6.31
C GLY A 77 19.26 -4.37 -7.55
N ASP A 78 20.52 -4.41 -7.98
CA ASP A 78 21.06 -5.54 -8.74
C ASP A 78 21.11 -6.78 -7.81
#